data_AF-A0A1N7MUV9-F1
#
_entry.id   AF-A0A1N7MUV9-F1
#
_cell.length_a   1.000
_cell.length_b   1.000
_cell.length_c   1.000
_cell.angle_alpha   90.00
_cell.angle_beta   90.00
_cell.angle_gamma   90.00
#
_symmetry.space_group_name_H-M   'P 1'
#
loop_
_entity.id
_entity.type
_entity.pdbx_description
1 polymer ?
#
loop_
_entity_poly.entity_id
_entity_poly.type
_entity_poly.pdbx_seq_one_letter_code
_entity_poly.pdbx_strand_id
1 'polypeptide(L)' 'MSLKIRKIFNIKENLQEFTQYIGCDPKGIYYIENNTFSNKHVRYFLFLRKKGYNINDIMDRIIEEECRNSIKNPDLEA' A
#
# COMPACT_ATOMS: atom_id res chain seq x y z
N MET A 1 5.41 -18.74 2.34
CA MET A 1 4.33 -18.81 1.32
C MET A 1 4.18 -17.42 0.74
N SER A 2 4.41 -17.25 -0.57
CA SER A 2 4.30 -15.96 -1.26
C SER A 2 2.83 -15.71 -1.61
N LEU A 3 2.32 -14.51 -1.28
CA LEU A 3 0.96 -14.14 -1.62
C LEU A 3 1.00 -13.19 -2.81
N LYS A 4 0.83 -13.75 -4.01
CA LYS A 4 0.81 -12.99 -5.26
C LYS A 4 -0.55 -12.31 -5.43
N ILE A 5 -0.80 -11.28 -4.62
CA ILE A 5 -2.07 -10.54 -4.55
C ILE A 5 -2.59 -10.23 -5.95
N ARG A 6 -1.74 -9.68 -6.84
CA ARG A 6 -2.17 -9.31 -8.19
C ARG A 6 -2.72 -10.49 -8.99
N LYS A 7 -2.11 -11.67 -8.84
CA LYS A 7 -2.56 -12.89 -9.52
C LYS A 7 -3.84 -13.44 -8.93
N ILE A 8 -3.97 -13.42 -7.60
CA ILE A 8 -5.13 -13.95 -6.89
C ILE A 8 -6.39 -13.15 -7.23
N PHE A 9 -6.27 -11.82 -7.30
CA PHE A 9 -7.40 -10.93 -7.57
C PHE A 9 -7.52 -10.50 -9.04
N ASN A 10 -6.71 -11.07 -9.93
CA ASN A 10 -6.70 -10.75 -11.36
C ASN A 10 -6.61 -9.23 -11.65
N ILE A 11 -5.73 -8.56 -10.92
CA ILE A 11 -5.42 -7.13 -11.06
C ILE A 11 -4.73 -6.94 -12.42
N LYS A 12 -5.27 -6.05 -13.25
CA LYS A 12 -4.86 -5.83 -14.66
C LYS A 12 -4.05 -4.55 -14.85
N GLU A 13 -3.91 -3.77 -13.80
CA GLU A 13 -3.20 -2.50 -13.74
C GLU A 13 -1.72 -2.70 -14.13
N ASN A 14 -1.18 -1.69 -14.80
CA ASN A 14 0.16 -1.80 -15.36
C ASN A 14 1.20 -1.86 -14.23
N LEU A 15 2.17 -2.78 -14.33
CA LEU A 15 3.27 -2.88 -13.36
C LEU A 15 4.02 -1.56 -13.20
N GLN A 16 4.12 -0.78 -14.28
CA GLN A 16 4.78 0.51 -14.31
C GLN A 16 4.04 1.57 -13.47
N GLU A 17 2.71 1.57 -13.50
CA GLU A 17 1.87 2.45 -12.67
C GLU A 17 2.04 2.09 -11.18
N PHE A 18 2.04 0.80 -10.85
CA PHE A 18 2.32 0.34 -9.48
C PHE A 18 3.67 0.83 -8.97
N THR A 19 4.72 0.64 -9.78
CA THR A 19 6.08 1.03 -9.39
C THR A 19 6.22 2.52 -9.18
N GLN A 20 5.56 3.33 -10.02
CA GLN A 20 5.57 4.78 -9.90
C GLN A 20 4.84 5.24 -8.63
N TYR A 21 3.64 4.74 -8.38
CA TYR A 21 2.86 5.10 -7.20
C TYR A 21 3.54 4.67 -5.90
N ILE A 22 4.09 3.46 -5.86
CA ILE A 22 4.75 2.90 -4.68
C ILE A 22 6.16 3.50 -4.49
N GLY A 23 6.74 4.12 -5.52
CA GLY A 23 8.10 4.66 -5.48
C GLY A 23 9.17 3.55 -5.42
N CYS A 24 8.95 2.43 -6.11
CA CYS A 24 9.90 1.31 -6.14
C CYS A 24 10.15 0.81 -7.56
N ASP A 25 11.16 -0.05 -7.74
CA ASP A 25 11.36 -0.73 -9.03
C ASP A 25 10.40 -1.94 -9.19
N PRO A 26 10.29 -2.53 -10.40
CA PRO A 26 9.43 -3.70 -10.62
C PRO A 26 9.79 -4.91 -9.75
N LYS A 27 11.04 -5.04 -9.30
CA LYS A 27 11.46 -6.13 -8.39
C LYS A 27 10.94 -5.91 -6.98
N GLY A 28 10.85 -4.65 -6.54
CA GLY A 28 10.28 -4.22 -5.27
C GLY A 28 8.84 -4.68 -5.12
N ILE A 29 8.06 -4.62 -6.19
CA ILE A 29 6.69 -5.10 -6.21
C ILE A 29 6.59 -6.61 -5.89
N TYR A 30 7.44 -7.44 -6.51
CA TYR A 30 7.47 -8.88 -6.20
C TYR A 30 7.98 -9.15 -4.78
N TYR A 31 8.93 -8.35 -4.29
CA TYR A 31 9.42 -8.44 -2.93
C TYR A 31 8.30 -8.14 -1.91
N ILE A 32 7.49 -7.11 -2.14
CA ILE A 32 6.35 -6.76 -1.27
C ILE A 32 5.35 -7.92 -1.19
N GLU A 33 4.97 -8.50 -2.33
CA GLU A 33 4.05 -9.66 -2.38
C GLU A 33 4.63 -10.89 -1.67
N ASN A 34 5.94 -11.12 -1.81
CA ASN A 34 6.61 -12.24 -1.14
C ASN A 34 6.71 -12.06 0.39
N ASN A 35 6.73 -10.82 0.87
CA ASN A 35 6.89 -10.47 2.28
C ASN A 35 5.59 -9.97 2.94
N THR A 36 4.45 -10.09 2.27
CA THR A 36 3.17 -9.55 2.75
C THR A 36 2.84 -10.03 4.18
N PHE A 37 3.04 -11.31 4.49
CA PHE A 37 2.76 -11.84 5.83
C PHE A 37 3.83 -11.52 6.88
N SER A 38 5.08 -11.29 6.49
CA SER A 38 6.16 -10.92 7.41
C SER A 38 6.17 -9.41 7.70
N ASN A 39 5.55 -8.60 6.84
CA ASN A 39 5.46 -7.16 7.00
C ASN A 39 4.59 -6.79 8.22
N LYS A 40 5.18 -6.02 9.15
CA LYS A 40 4.53 -5.61 10.42
C LYS A 40 3.28 -4.76 10.20
N HIS A 41 3.29 -3.86 9.21
CA HIS A 41 2.15 -3.00 8.90
C HIS A 41 0.96 -3.81 8.38
N VAL A 42 1.21 -4.76 7.47
CA VAL A 42 0.16 -5.65 6.95
C VAL A 42 -0.46 -6.46 8.09
N ARG A 43 0.37 -7.05 8.96
CA ARG A 43 -0.12 -7.81 10.13
C ARG A 43 -0.95 -6.95 11.09
N TYR A 44 -0.56 -5.69 11.29
CA TYR A 44 -1.31 -4.74 12.10
C TYR A 44 -2.72 -4.50 11.53
N PHE A 45 -2.84 -4.21 10.23
CA PHE A 45 -4.15 -4.01 9.60
C PHE A 45 -5.00 -5.29 9.56
N LEU A 46 -4.37 -6.46 9.35
CA LEU A 46 -5.08 -7.75 9.45
C LEU A 46 -5.63 -8.00 10.86
N PHE A 47 -4.91 -7.60 11.91
CA PHE A 47 -5.39 -7.69 13.29
C PHE A 47 -6.58 -6.75 13.54
N LEU A 48 -6.50 -5.51 13.09
CA LEU A 48 -7.63 -4.56 13.18
C LEU A 48 -8.86 -5.09 12.43
N ARG A 49 -8.68 -5.63 11.23
CA ARG A 49 -9.76 -6.28 10.47
C ARG A 49 -10.39 -7.43 11.25
N LYS A 50 -9.56 -8.28 11.86
CA LYS A 50 -10.02 -9.40 12.70
C LYS A 50 -10.83 -8.92 13.91
N LYS A 51 -10.59 -7.72 14.41
CA LYS A 51 -11.32 -7.10 15.52
C LYS A 51 -12.60 -6.38 15.09
N GLY A 52 -12.92 -6.34 13.80
CA GLY A 52 -14.15 -5.73 13.28
C GLY A 52 -14.01 -4.25 12.93
N TYR A 53 -12.79 -3.68 12.95
CA TYR A 53 -12.58 -2.31 12.49
C TYR A 53 -12.73 -2.23 10.96
N ASN A 54 -13.32 -1.13 10.47
CA ASN A 54 -13.42 -0.84 9.05
C ASN A 54 -12.06 -0.34 8.52
N ILE A 55 -11.34 -1.21 7.82
CA ILE A 55 -10.02 -0.87 7.27
C ILE A 55 -10.11 0.17 6.16
N ASN A 56 -11.21 0.20 5.40
CA ASN A 56 -11.36 1.17 4.32
C ASN A 56 -11.42 2.58 4.89
N ASP A 57 -12.26 2.83 5.90
CA ASP A 57 -12.34 4.14 6.57
C ASP A 57 -10.99 4.57 7.18
N ILE A 58 -10.19 3.61 7.69
CA ILE A 58 -8.86 3.90 8.22
C ILE A 58 -7.92 4.33 7.09
N MET A 59 -7.92 3.62 5.97
CA MET A 59 -7.08 3.94 4.82
C MET A 59 -7.49 5.26 4.18
N ASP A 60 -8.79 5.53 4.05
CA ASP A 60 -9.31 6.79 3.52
C ASP A 60 -8.81 7.98 4.34
N ARG A 61 -8.84 7.88 5.69
CA ARG A 61 -8.28 8.92 6.58
C ARG A 61 -6.77 9.10 6.44
N ILE A 62 -6.02 8.03 6.23
CA ILE A 62 -4.57 8.12 6.00
C ILE A 62 -4.30 8.88 4.70
N ILE A 63 -5.03 8.56 3.62
CA ILE A 63 -4.94 9.26 2.34
C ILE A 63 -5.27 10.75 2.51
N GLU A 64 -6.35 11.08 3.23
CA GLU A 64 -6.73 12.46 3.54
C GLU A 64 -5.64 13.21 4.34
N GLU A 65 -4.93 12.55 5.25
CA GLU A 65 -3.81 13.15 5.98
C GLU A 65 -2.59 13.36 5.10
N GLU A 66 -2.23 12.40 4.24
CA GLU A 66 -1.14 12.56 3.28
C GLU A 66 -1.41 13.72 2.31
N CYS A 67 -2.62 13.80 1.76
CA CYS A 67 -3.02 14.91 0.88
C CYS A 67 -3.01 16.27 1.59
N ARG A 68 -3.37 16.33 2.88
CA ARG A 68 -3.29 17.58 3.66
C ARG A 68 -1.86 17.99 3.96
N ASN A 69 -0.95 17.03 4.14
CA ASN A 69 0.45 17.30 4.42
C ASN A 69 1.24 17.72 3.17
N SER A 70 0.90 17.18 1.98
CA SER A 70 1.50 17.64 0.72
C SER A 70 1.14 19.09 0.37
N ILE A 71 -0.08 19.54 0.72
CA ILE A 71 -0.50 20.94 0.54
C ILE A 71 0.25 21.91 1.48
N LYS A 72 0.75 21.43 2.63
CA LYS A 72 1.42 22.26 3.64
C LYS A 72 2.94 22.42 3.44
N ASN A 73 3.55 21.66 2.54
CA ASN A 73 4.98 21.75 2.20
C ASN A 73 5.16 21.91 0.68
N PRO A 74 4.96 23.11 0.12
CA PRO A 74 5.23 23.36 -1.30
C PRO A 74 6.73 23.40 -1.65
N ASP A 75 7.63 23.48 -0.67
CA ASP A 75 9.07 23.74 -0.91
C ASP A 75 9.97 22.49 -0.99
N LEU A 76 9.41 21.31 -1.28
CA LEU A 76 10.19 20.08 -1.52
C LEU A 76 10.15 19.57 -2.97
N GLU A 77 9.54 20.33 -3.88
CA GLU A 77 9.73 20.18 -5.32
C GLU A 77 10.43 21.43 -5.89
N ALA A 78 11.76 21.48 -5.72
CA ALA A 78 12.66 22.34 -6.48
C ALA A 78 13.97 21.60 -6.76
#